data_AF-A0A8B7Y7J3-F1
#
_entry.id   AF-A0A8B7Y7J3-F1
#
_cell.length_a   1.000
_cell.length_b   1.000
_cell.length_c   1.000
_cell.angle_alpha   90.00
_cell.angle_beta   90.00
_cell.angle_gamma   90.00
#
_symmetry.space_group_name_H-M   'P 1'
#
loop_
_entity.id
_entity.type
_entity.pdbx_description
1 polymer ?
#
loop_
_entity_poly.entity_id
_entity_poly.type
_entity_poly.pdbx_seq_one_letter_code
_entity_poly.pdbx_strand_id
1 'polypeptide(L)'
;MTRKSRKTTKPAMQAPSVGHARVGNMAAIMWTWITAFLSLVTLVPSVVYAGTESAVGNGFGDEIEWWSLPDGLAQSTSSGKPLMLIIHKSWCGACKALKPKFADSEAIRDLSKKFVMVNVMDDDEPNDSKYIPDGGYIPRILFLNQAGEVQTDLINQRGNPKYKYYYSDANGVLNSMQEALKKLGKGTDEL
;
A
#
# COMPACT_ATOMS: atom_id res chain seq x y z
N MET A 1 -63.93 -25.01 -76.56
CA MET A 1 -63.76 -24.20 -77.79
C MET A 1 -63.53 -22.75 -77.40
N THR A 2 -62.51 -22.16 -78.00
CA THR A 2 -62.02 -20.76 -77.97
C THR A 2 -63.13 -19.71 -78.07
N ARG A 3 -62.99 -18.47 -77.53
CA ARG A 3 -62.39 -17.25 -78.14
C ARG A 3 -63.02 -16.05 -77.35
N LYS A 4 -62.55 -14.81 -77.26
CA LYS A 4 -61.58 -13.99 -77.99
C LYS A 4 -61.31 -12.70 -77.18
N SER A 5 -60.15 -12.11 -77.47
CA SER A 5 -59.52 -10.87 -76.97
C SER A 5 -60.36 -9.57 -77.03
N ARG A 6 -60.06 -8.63 -76.12
CA ARG A 6 -60.19 -7.18 -76.35
C ARG A 6 -59.00 -6.45 -75.69
N LYS A 7 -58.16 -5.77 -76.51
CA LYS A 7 -57.02 -4.94 -76.08
C LYS A 7 -57.48 -3.48 -75.90
N THR A 8 -57.05 -2.84 -74.83
CA THR A 8 -57.22 -1.40 -74.57
C THR A 8 -55.87 -0.79 -74.24
N THR A 9 -55.47 0.23 -75.00
CA THR A 9 -54.24 1.01 -74.84
C THR A 9 -54.44 2.19 -73.86
N LYS A 10 -53.51 2.35 -72.92
CA LYS A 10 -53.37 3.48 -71.97
C LYS A 10 -52.40 4.53 -72.52
N PRO A 11 -52.57 5.83 -72.19
CA PRO A 11 -51.45 6.77 -72.21
C PRO A 11 -51.14 7.37 -70.82
N ALA A 12 -49.82 7.51 -70.64
CA ALA A 12 -48.99 8.46 -69.90
C ALA A 12 -49.37 9.00 -68.51
N MET A 13 -48.38 8.85 -67.63
CA MET A 13 -48.28 9.26 -66.22
C MET A 13 -47.61 10.64 -66.16
N GLN A 14 -48.20 11.60 -65.42
CA GLN A 14 -47.64 12.91 -65.14
C GLN A 14 -47.19 12.97 -63.68
N ALA A 15 -45.98 13.49 -63.45
CA ALA A 15 -45.41 13.72 -62.13
C ALA A 15 -45.92 15.05 -61.52
N PRO A 16 -46.10 15.12 -60.18
CA PRO A 16 -46.63 16.30 -59.53
C PRO A 16 -45.56 17.38 -59.27
N SER A 17 -46.03 18.63 -59.33
CA SER A 17 -45.31 19.88 -59.10
C SER A 17 -45.06 20.16 -57.60
N VAL A 18 -43.90 20.75 -57.31
CA VAL A 18 -43.42 21.19 -55.99
C VAL A 18 -44.15 22.46 -55.52
N GLY A 19 -44.59 22.48 -54.25
CA GLY A 19 -45.19 23.62 -53.56
C GLY A 19 -44.54 23.87 -52.19
N HIS A 20 -44.15 25.12 -51.97
CA HIS A 20 -43.27 25.63 -50.91
C HIS A 20 -43.80 25.45 -49.47
N ALA A 21 -42.99 24.84 -48.61
CA ALA A 21 -43.18 24.89 -47.16
C ALA A 21 -42.44 26.09 -46.56
N ARG A 22 -43.15 26.80 -45.67
CA ARG A 22 -42.73 28.03 -44.99
C ARG A 22 -41.51 27.81 -44.10
N VAL A 23 -40.59 28.77 -44.18
CA VAL A 23 -39.46 28.99 -43.28
C VAL A 23 -39.98 29.22 -41.86
N GLY A 24 -39.55 28.38 -40.91
CA GLY A 24 -39.77 28.53 -39.47
C GLY A 24 -38.46 28.44 -38.73
N ASN A 25 -38.16 29.46 -37.93
CA ASN A 25 -36.89 29.74 -37.25
C ASN A 25 -36.25 28.53 -36.55
N MET A 26 -35.21 27.98 -37.17
CA MET A 26 -34.24 27.08 -36.55
C MET A 26 -33.22 27.90 -35.74
N ALA A 27 -33.61 28.52 -34.62
CA ALA A 27 -32.65 29.30 -33.83
C ALA A 27 -32.86 29.30 -32.31
N ALA A 28 -34.01 28.84 -31.79
CA ALA A 28 -34.33 29.04 -30.37
C ALA A 28 -34.27 27.78 -29.48
N ILE A 29 -34.07 26.58 -30.04
CA ILE A 29 -34.11 25.33 -29.26
C ILE A 29 -32.71 24.73 -29.04
N MET A 30 -31.69 25.23 -29.75
CA MET A 30 -30.33 24.68 -29.73
C MET A 30 -29.38 25.38 -28.75
N TRP A 31 -29.86 26.29 -27.89
CA TRP A 31 -29.01 26.97 -26.90
C TRP A 31 -29.31 26.64 -25.45
N THR A 32 -30.48 26.05 -25.16
CA THR A 32 -30.86 25.60 -23.81
C THR A 32 -30.38 24.19 -23.45
N TRP A 33 -29.81 23.44 -24.40
CA TRP A 33 -29.23 22.11 -24.13
C TRP A 33 -27.71 22.13 -23.95
N ILE A 34 -27.02 23.23 -24.30
CA ILE A 34 -25.57 23.36 -24.13
C ILE A 34 -25.20 23.89 -22.74
N THR A 35 -26.08 24.65 -22.07
CA THR A 35 -25.83 25.18 -20.72
C THR A 35 -26.17 24.21 -19.60
N ALA A 36 -27.02 23.21 -19.83
CA ALA A 36 -27.35 22.18 -18.83
C ALA A 36 -26.32 21.03 -18.77
N PHE A 37 -25.55 20.80 -19.83
CA PHE A 37 -24.53 19.75 -19.86
C PHE A 37 -23.13 20.22 -19.40
N LEU A 38 -22.93 21.53 -19.22
CA LEU A 38 -21.65 22.12 -18.77
C LEU A 38 -21.63 22.47 -17.27
N SER A 39 -22.60 21.98 -16.48
CA SER A 39 -22.61 22.13 -15.01
C SER A 39 -22.45 20.79 -14.26
N LEU A 40 -22.24 19.69 -14.99
CA LEU A 40 -21.86 18.41 -14.40
C LEU A 40 -20.37 18.14 -14.67
N VAL A 41 -19.53 19.16 -14.50
CA VAL A 41 -18.08 18.95 -14.30
C VAL A 41 -17.93 18.40 -12.89
N THR A 42 -18.16 17.09 -12.83
CA THR A 42 -17.71 16.12 -11.85
C THR A 42 -16.94 16.73 -10.68
N LEU A 43 -17.59 16.76 -9.52
CA LEU A 43 -16.94 16.81 -8.23
C LEU A 43 -16.16 15.49 -8.07
N VAL A 44 -15.03 15.36 -8.76
CA VAL A 44 -14.11 14.24 -8.55
C VAL A 44 -13.41 14.58 -7.24
N PRO A 45 -13.69 13.88 -6.12
CA PRO A 45 -12.84 14.03 -4.95
C PRO A 45 -11.44 13.70 -5.42
N SER A 46 -10.52 14.66 -5.29
CA SER A 46 -9.11 14.41 -5.55
C SER A 46 -8.67 13.31 -4.60
N VAL A 47 -8.60 12.09 -5.09
CA VAL A 47 -7.98 10.98 -4.37
C VAL A 47 -6.52 11.36 -4.25
N VAL A 48 -6.15 11.93 -3.10
CA VAL A 48 -4.76 12.15 -2.75
C VAL A 48 -4.19 10.76 -2.50
N TYR A 49 -3.54 10.20 -3.53
CA TYR A 49 -2.65 9.06 -3.33
C TYR A 49 -1.47 9.56 -2.51
N ALA A 50 -1.53 9.38 -1.20
CA ALA A 50 -0.34 9.45 -0.36
C ALA A 50 0.58 8.31 -0.81
N GLY A 51 1.56 8.63 -1.66
CA GLY A 51 2.60 7.70 -2.04
C GLY A 51 3.38 7.35 -0.77
N THR A 52 3.34 6.10 -0.36
CA THR A 52 4.15 5.59 0.71
C THR A 52 5.57 5.39 0.18
N GLU A 53 6.50 6.28 0.52
CA GLU A 53 7.91 6.05 0.23
C GLU A 53 8.44 4.94 1.14
N SER A 54 8.77 3.78 0.54
CA SER A 54 9.48 2.71 1.24
C SER A 54 10.86 3.24 1.66
N ALA A 55 11.23 3.02 2.92
CA ALA A 55 12.57 3.30 3.40
C ALA A 55 13.60 2.33 2.78
N VAL A 56 14.89 2.65 2.91
CA VAL A 56 16.00 1.83 2.42
C VAL A 56 16.37 0.76 3.45
N GLY A 57 16.69 -0.46 3.00
CA GLY A 57 17.01 -1.58 3.89
C GLY A 57 18.35 -1.48 4.62
N ASN A 58 19.23 -0.54 4.22
CA ASN A 58 20.50 -0.26 4.88
C ASN A 58 21.40 -1.50 5.13
N GLY A 59 21.29 -2.52 4.27
CA GLY A 59 22.02 -3.79 4.37
C GLY A 59 21.35 -4.88 5.21
N PHE A 60 20.10 -4.69 5.65
CA PHE A 60 19.28 -5.72 6.30
C PHE A 60 18.39 -6.52 5.32
N GLY A 61 18.64 -6.42 4.02
CA GLY A 61 17.88 -7.11 2.97
C GLY A 61 17.02 -6.13 2.17
N ASP A 62 17.34 -5.98 0.89
CA ASP A 62 16.67 -5.01 0.00
C ASP A 62 15.34 -5.53 -0.54
N GLU A 63 15.09 -6.84 -0.36
CA GLU A 63 13.84 -7.49 -0.72
C GLU A 63 12.77 -7.43 0.38
N ILE A 64 13.10 -6.86 1.53
CA ILE A 64 12.16 -6.59 2.62
C ILE A 64 11.53 -5.21 2.39
N GLU A 65 10.23 -5.10 2.61
CA GLU A 65 9.49 -3.84 2.53
C GLU A 65 9.75 -3.00 3.79
N TRP A 66 10.61 -1.99 3.68
CA TRP A 66 11.00 -1.13 4.80
C TRP A 66 10.18 0.15 4.84
N TRP A 67 9.86 0.60 6.05
CA TRP A 67 9.12 1.82 6.29
C TRP A 67 9.94 2.80 7.12
N SER A 68 9.66 4.10 6.98
CA SER A 68 10.08 5.09 7.97
C SER A 68 9.41 4.79 9.31
N LEU A 69 9.94 5.30 10.44
CA LEU A 69 9.29 5.07 11.73
C LEU A 69 7.85 5.67 11.79
N PRO A 70 7.60 6.92 11.36
CA PRO A 70 6.24 7.47 11.33
C PRO A 70 5.28 6.67 10.45
N ASP A 71 5.68 6.35 9.21
CA ASP A 71 4.82 5.64 8.27
C ASP A 71 4.63 4.18 8.68
N GLY A 72 5.67 3.56 9.23
CA GLY A 72 5.60 2.20 9.77
C GLY A 72 4.64 2.10 10.96
N LEU A 73 4.60 3.10 11.85
CA LEU A 73 3.62 3.15 12.93
C LEU A 73 2.19 3.26 12.38
N ALA A 74 1.97 4.14 11.40
CA ALA A 74 0.67 4.26 10.74
C ALA A 74 0.25 2.95 10.03
N GLN A 75 1.21 2.31 9.33
CA GLN A 75 1.00 1.05 8.62
C GLN A 75 0.75 -0.13 9.56
N SER A 76 1.39 -0.14 10.73
CA SER A 76 1.17 -1.13 11.79
C SER A 76 -0.27 -1.06 12.29
N THR A 77 -0.77 0.15 12.54
CA THR A 77 -2.16 0.37 12.93
C THR A 77 -3.14 -0.02 11.82
N SER A 78 -2.89 0.37 10.56
CA SER A 78 -3.82 0.12 9.44
C SER A 78 -3.90 -1.36 9.04
N SER A 79 -2.75 -2.04 8.94
CA SER A 79 -2.67 -3.47 8.58
C SER A 79 -2.97 -4.39 9.77
N GLY A 80 -2.79 -3.88 10.98
CA GLY A 80 -2.88 -4.63 12.22
C GLY A 80 -1.75 -5.66 12.40
N LYS A 81 -0.64 -5.52 11.67
CA LYS A 81 0.58 -6.30 11.87
C LYS A 81 1.41 -5.68 13.00
N PRO A 82 2.12 -6.46 13.82
CA PRO A 82 3.12 -5.90 14.72
C PRO A 82 4.27 -5.25 13.95
N LEU A 83 4.97 -4.31 14.60
CA LEU A 83 6.11 -3.62 14.03
C LEU A 83 7.43 -4.15 14.62
N MET A 84 8.42 -4.36 13.76
CA MET A 84 9.78 -4.70 14.14
C MET A 84 10.69 -3.52 13.81
N LEU A 85 11.31 -2.94 14.84
CA LEU A 85 12.19 -1.78 14.73
C LEU A 85 13.64 -2.18 14.98
N ILE A 86 14.50 -1.89 14.01
CA ILE A 86 15.96 -2.06 14.11
C ILE A 86 16.62 -0.70 14.27
N ILE A 87 17.26 -0.47 15.41
CA ILE A 87 18.04 0.75 15.69
C ILE A 87 19.52 0.43 15.51
N HIS A 88 20.18 1.12 14.59
CA HIS A 88 21.59 0.89 14.27
C HIS A 88 22.33 2.18 13.89
N LYS A 89 23.67 2.11 13.77
CA LYS A 89 24.50 3.23 13.31
C LYS A 89 25.50 2.78 12.25
N SER A 90 25.86 3.67 11.35
CA SER A 90 26.75 3.41 10.21
C SER A 90 28.17 3.04 10.63
N TRP A 91 28.64 3.55 11.77
CA TRP A 91 29.99 3.30 12.30
C TRP A 91 30.09 2.07 13.22
N CYS A 92 28.96 1.46 13.58
CA CYS A 92 28.88 0.37 14.56
C CYS A 92 29.35 -0.98 13.98
N GLY A 93 30.41 -1.55 14.58
CA GLY A 93 30.98 -2.84 14.15
C GLY A 93 30.02 -4.02 14.31
N ALA A 94 29.30 -4.10 15.44
CA ALA A 94 28.31 -5.15 15.67
C ALA A 94 27.14 -5.10 14.66
N CYS A 95 26.71 -3.88 14.30
CA CYS A 95 25.67 -3.64 13.31
C CYS A 95 26.11 -4.14 11.93
N LYS A 96 27.34 -3.81 11.51
CA LYS A 96 27.95 -4.33 10.26
C LYS A 96 28.05 -5.85 10.24
N ALA A 97 28.32 -6.48 11.38
CA ALA A 97 28.40 -7.94 11.48
C ALA A 97 27.02 -8.64 11.45
N LEU A 98 25.96 -7.97 11.91
CA LEU A 98 24.60 -8.51 11.93
C LEU A 98 23.91 -8.41 10.56
N LYS A 99 24.10 -7.29 9.84
CA LYS A 99 23.48 -7.00 8.54
C LYS A 99 23.49 -8.18 7.55
N PRO A 100 24.64 -8.76 7.16
CA PRO A 100 24.65 -9.86 6.20
C PRO A 100 23.94 -11.11 6.73
N LYS A 101 24.11 -11.44 8.02
CA LYS A 101 23.43 -12.60 8.62
C LYS A 101 21.91 -12.46 8.59
N PHE A 102 21.42 -11.24 8.76
CA PHE A 102 20.00 -10.92 8.71
C PHE A 102 19.49 -10.99 7.27
N ALA A 103 20.17 -10.31 6.34
CA ALA A 103 19.79 -10.24 4.93
C ALA A 103 19.81 -11.62 4.25
N ASP A 104 20.81 -12.45 4.53
CA ASP A 104 20.96 -13.78 3.92
C ASP A 104 19.95 -14.82 4.47
N SER A 105 19.17 -14.47 5.49
CA SER A 105 18.23 -15.40 6.13
C SER A 105 16.87 -15.40 5.42
N GLU A 106 16.61 -16.42 4.60
CA GLU A 106 15.30 -16.60 3.95
C GLU A 106 14.15 -16.67 4.96
N ALA A 107 14.38 -17.28 6.12
CA ALA A 107 13.37 -17.40 7.17
C ALA A 107 13.03 -16.05 7.81
N ILE A 108 14.01 -15.16 8.00
CA ILE A 108 13.76 -13.78 8.43
C ILE A 108 12.98 -13.04 7.34
N ARG A 109 13.40 -13.15 6.08
CA ARG A 109 12.68 -12.56 4.95
C ARG A 109 11.22 -13.01 4.89
N ASP A 110 10.93 -14.30 5.09
CA ASP A 110 9.56 -14.80 5.06
C ASP A 110 8.74 -14.34 6.27
N LEU A 111 9.32 -14.33 7.47
CA LEU A 111 8.65 -13.78 8.64
C LEU A 111 8.43 -12.27 8.53
N SER A 112 9.33 -11.53 7.87
CA SER A 112 9.24 -10.07 7.70
C SER A 112 7.92 -9.63 7.07
N LYS A 113 7.35 -10.46 6.18
CA LYS A 113 6.03 -10.23 5.53
C LYS A 113 4.88 -10.13 6.54
N LYS A 114 5.05 -10.68 7.75
CA LYS A 114 4.07 -10.67 8.85
C LYS A 114 4.25 -9.48 9.80
N PHE A 115 5.28 -8.67 9.59
CA PHE A 115 5.56 -7.46 10.36
C PHE A 115 5.45 -6.23 9.46
N VAL A 116 5.36 -5.07 10.10
CA VAL A 116 5.82 -3.81 9.49
C VAL A 116 7.28 -3.64 9.88
N MET A 117 8.17 -3.59 8.88
CA MET A 117 9.61 -3.58 9.09
C MET A 117 10.13 -2.15 9.06
N VAL A 118 10.81 -1.73 10.12
CA VAL A 118 11.41 -0.39 10.23
C VAL A 118 12.87 -0.54 10.63
N ASN A 119 13.74 0.23 9.99
CA ASN A 119 15.09 0.43 10.48
C ASN A 119 15.38 1.94 10.55
N VAL A 120 16.06 2.37 11.61
CA VAL A 120 16.51 3.75 11.81
C VAL A 120 18.01 3.76 12.00
N MET A 121 18.69 4.70 11.33
CA MET A 121 20.14 4.78 11.27
C MET A 121 20.64 6.14 11.76
N ASP A 122 21.70 6.14 12.54
CA ASP A 122 22.43 7.35 12.96
C ASP A 122 21.52 8.38 13.68
N ASP A 123 21.19 9.49 13.02
CA ASP A 123 20.41 10.60 13.58
C ASP A 123 18.89 10.34 13.51
N ASP A 124 18.46 9.30 12.80
CA ASP A 124 17.05 8.87 12.74
C ASP A 124 16.61 8.09 14.01
N GLU A 125 17.54 7.81 14.94
CA GLU A 125 17.23 7.17 16.22
C GLU A 125 16.24 8.03 17.03
N PRO A 126 15.06 7.49 17.39
CA PRO A 126 14.07 8.26 18.13
C PRO A 126 14.54 8.54 19.56
N ASN A 127 14.36 9.77 20.02
CA ASN A 127 14.80 10.23 21.35
C ASN A 127 13.87 9.82 22.52
N ASP A 128 12.73 9.19 22.23
CA ASP A 128 11.77 8.75 23.25
C ASP A 128 12.34 7.56 24.05
N SER A 129 12.27 7.65 25.38
CA SER A 129 12.82 6.66 26.30
C SER A 129 12.21 5.27 26.14
N LYS A 130 11.00 5.14 25.56
CA LYS A 130 10.41 3.83 25.26
C LYS A 130 11.25 2.99 24.30
N TYR A 131 12.06 3.63 23.44
CA TYR A 131 12.99 2.97 22.51
C TYR A 131 14.37 2.66 23.15
N ILE A 132 14.53 2.96 24.44
CA ILE A 132 15.74 2.76 25.24
C ILE A 132 15.39 2.00 26.55
N PRO A 133 14.73 0.84 26.47
CA PRO A 133 14.20 0.14 27.66
C PRO A 133 15.27 -0.37 28.64
N ASP A 134 16.49 -0.67 28.18
CA ASP A 134 17.59 -1.16 29.02
C ASP A 134 18.97 -0.56 28.69
N GLY A 135 18.99 0.58 27.95
CA GLY A 135 20.20 1.34 27.63
C GLY A 135 20.38 1.67 26.14
N GLY A 136 21.17 2.71 25.86
CA GLY A 136 21.39 3.25 24.50
C GLY A 136 22.45 2.52 23.66
N TYR A 137 22.67 1.22 23.88
CA TYR A 137 23.64 0.43 23.08
C TYR A 137 23.08 0.11 21.70
N ILE A 138 23.91 -0.31 20.74
CA ILE A 138 23.49 -0.65 19.37
C ILE A 138 24.21 -1.91 18.85
N PRO A 139 23.59 -2.69 17.94
CA PRO A 139 22.21 -2.57 17.47
C PRO A 139 21.19 -2.99 18.54
N ARG A 140 19.95 -2.49 18.40
CA ARG A 140 18.78 -2.95 19.18
C ARG A 140 17.67 -3.35 18.23
N ILE A 141 16.99 -4.44 18.55
CA ILE A 141 15.78 -4.87 17.84
C ILE A 141 14.62 -4.88 18.84
N LEU A 142 13.63 -4.05 18.57
CA LEU A 142 12.43 -3.89 19.40
C LEU A 142 11.19 -4.33 18.63
N PHE A 143 10.24 -4.93 19.35
CA PHE A 143 8.93 -5.28 18.82
C PHE A 143 7.87 -4.37 19.42
N LEU A 144 7.01 -3.83 18.57
CA LEU A 144 5.93 -2.94 18.94
C LEU A 144 4.58 -3.57 18.58
N ASN A 145 3.58 -3.35 19.43
CA ASN A 145 2.20 -3.70 19.11
C ASN A 145 1.60 -2.71 18.08
N GLN A 146 0.36 -2.95 17.69
CA GLN A 146 -0.39 -2.14 16.72
C GLN A 146 -0.69 -0.72 17.22
N ALA A 147 -0.56 -0.47 18.53
CA ALA A 147 -0.69 0.84 19.16
C ALA A 147 0.65 1.61 19.21
N GLY A 148 1.75 1.02 18.73
CA GLY A 148 3.07 1.65 18.75
C GLY A 148 3.76 1.59 20.12
N GLU A 149 3.36 0.66 20.98
CA GLU A 149 3.96 0.44 22.30
C GLU A 149 5.02 -0.67 22.23
N VAL A 150 6.20 -0.37 22.77
CA VAL A 150 7.32 -1.32 22.87
C VAL A 150 6.97 -2.43 23.86
N GLN A 151 7.11 -3.68 23.41
CA GLN A 151 6.86 -4.88 24.21
C GLN A 151 8.15 -5.31 24.91
N THR A 152 8.33 -4.87 26.15
CA THR A 152 9.60 -4.99 26.91
C THR A 152 9.93 -6.40 27.40
N ASP A 153 9.00 -7.34 27.26
CA ASP A 153 9.17 -8.77 27.53
C ASP A 153 9.62 -9.57 26.29
N LEU A 154 9.49 -9.01 25.09
CA LEU A 154 10.02 -9.60 23.85
C LEU A 154 11.51 -9.31 23.71
N ILE A 155 12.30 -10.13 24.39
CA ILE A 155 13.77 -10.01 24.50
C ILE A 155 14.49 -11.16 23.81
N ASN A 156 15.79 -10.98 23.55
CA ASN A 156 16.68 -12.05 23.14
C ASN A 156 16.95 -13.01 24.31
N GLN A 157 16.08 -14.00 24.49
CA GLN A 157 16.15 -14.97 25.59
C GLN A 157 17.46 -15.80 25.60
N ARG A 158 18.09 -15.97 24.43
CA ARG A 158 19.36 -16.70 24.26
C ARG A 158 20.58 -15.78 24.26
N GLY A 159 20.37 -14.48 24.42
CA GLY A 159 21.39 -13.45 24.39
C GLY A 159 21.97 -13.12 25.76
N ASN A 160 22.63 -11.98 25.84
CA ASN A 160 23.16 -11.47 27.10
C ASN A 160 22.01 -10.85 27.92
N PRO A 161 21.75 -11.30 29.17
CA PRO A 161 20.65 -10.79 29.99
C PRO A 161 20.79 -9.30 30.36
N LYS A 162 22.00 -8.72 30.24
CA LYS A 162 22.26 -7.29 30.42
C LYS A 162 21.91 -6.45 29.19
N TYR A 163 21.94 -7.04 27.99
CA TYR A 163 21.68 -6.37 26.71
C TYR A 163 20.55 -7.11 26.00
N LYS A 164 19.34 -6.96 26.52
CA LYS A 164 18.18 -7.81 26.23
C LYS A 164 17.72 -7.72 24.79
N TYR A 165 18.01 -6.61 24.08
CA TYR A 165 17.58 -6.37 22.71
C TYR A 165 18.72 -6.44 21.70
N TYR A 166 19.91 -6.88 22.14
CA TYR A 166 21.06 -7.11 21.28
C TYR A 166 21.03 -8.51 20.67
N TYR A 167 21.33 -8.62 19.38
CA TYR A 167 21.38 -9.89 18.64
C TYR A 167 22.70 -10.00 17.86
N SER A 168 23.40 -11.13 18.01
CA SER A 168 24.68 -11.41 17.32
C SER A 168 24.52 -12.21 16.02
N ASP A 169 23.36 -12.81 15.82
CA ASP A 169 23.08 -13.76 14.74
C ASP A 169 21.59 -13.80 14.38
N ALA A 170 21.30 -14.39 13.21
CA ALA A 170 19.96 -14.51 12.67
C ALA A 170 19.03 -15.42 13.48
N ASN A 171 19.57 -16.46 14.13
CA ASN A 171 18.77 -17.41 14.89
C ASN A 171 18.14 -16.74 16.11
N GLY A 172 18.90 -15.92 16.84
CA GLY A 172 18.37 -15.10 17.93
C GLY A 172 17.22 -14.22 17.45
N VAL A 173 17.41 -13.51 16.32
CA VAL A 173 16.38 -12.65 15.72
C VAL A 173 15.13 -13.45 15.38
N LEU A 174 15.30 -14.57 14.69
CA LEU A 174 14.20 -15.44 14.26
C LEU A 174 13.38 -15.97 15.43
N ASN A 175 14.03 -16.40 16.52
CA ASN A 175 13.30 -16.84 17.71
C ASN A 175 12.42 -15.71 18.26
N SER A 176 12.96 -14.49 18.39
CA SER A 176 12.20 -13.36 18.90
C SER A 176 11.09 -12.92 17.95
N MET A 177 11.28 -12.99 16.63
CA MET A 177 10.21 -12.77 15.65
C MET A 177 9.07 -13.79 15.84
N GLN A 178 9.39 -15.07 16.07
CA GLN A 178 8.37 -16.09 16.33
C GLN A 178 7.60 -15.83 17.62
N GLU A 179 8.29 -15.50 18.72
CA GLU A 179 7.65 -15.14 19.99
C GLU A 179 6.79 -13.87 19.86
N ALA A 180 7.29 -12.87 19.11
CA ALA A 180 6.53 -11.67 18.81
C ALA A 180 5.23 -11.97 18.04
N LEU A 181 5.26 -12.88 17.06
CA LEU A 181 4.04 -13.28 16.35
C LEU A 181 3.08 -14.08 17.23
N LYS A 182 3.57 -14.94 18.12
CA LYS A 182 2.70 -15.65 19.08
C LYS A 182 1.98 -14.67 20.02
N LYS A 183 2.69 -13.63 20.45
CA LYS A 183 2.16 -12.63 21.39
C LYS A 183 1.29 -11.56 20.72
N LEU A 184 1.71 -11.07 19.56
CA LEU A 184 1.16 -9.86 18.92
C LEU A 184 0.47 -10.13 17.59
N GLY A 185 0.69 -11.30 17.00
CA GLY A 185 -0.04 -11.74 15.83
C GLY A 185 -1.52 -11.84 16.17
N LYS A 186 -2.38 -11.39 15.26
CA LYS A 186 -3.83 -11.63 15.38
C LYS A 186 -4.02 -13.15 15.52
N GLY A 187 -4.73 -13.57 16.56
CA GLY A 187 -4.92 -14.98 16.91
C GLY A 187 -5.23 -15.80 15.67
N THR A 188 -4.26 -16.59 15.22
CA THR A 188 -4.40 -17.49 14.08
C THR A 188 -4.89 -18.85 14.60
N ASP A 189 -5.94 -18.82 15.42
CA ASP A 189 -6.65 -19.99 15.93
C ASP A 189 -8.05 -20.15 15.31
N GLU A 190 -8.40 -19.32 14.32
CA GLU A 190 -9.58 -19.52 13.47
C GLU A 190 -9.20 -19.36 11.99
N LEU A 191 -8.65 -20.41 11.39
CA LEU A 191 -8.82 -20.80 9.97
C LEU A 191 -8.50 -22.29 9.80
#